data_AF-A0A2R5FWI4-F1
#
_entry.id   AF-A0A2R5FWI4-F1
#
_cell.length_a   1.000
_cell.length_b   1.000
_cell.length_c   1.000
_cell.angle_alpha   90.00
_cell.angle_beta   90.00
_cell.angle_gamma   90.00
#
_symmetry.space_group_name_H-M   'P 1'
#
loop_
_entity.id
_entity.type
_entity.pdbx_description
1 polymer ?
#
loop_
_entity_poly.entity_id
_entity_poly.type
_entity_poly.pdbx_seq_one_letter_code
_entity_poly.pdbx_strand_id
1 'polypeptide(L)'
;MNIILIEVNPDDISINEDIFPNTEKNGFIFEHLRYYCSKFYSLPTITIKVCAEGVFVVHGHQYLLIAKELKHQHIRAIVDNSSSDKYVQSFLKKPFVVQLDWEVARIEGNDELVEYTWYVFFFKKQLNQEEKKLFEEHIVEFFKQIQLPGWAKIPDNRIINLTYYFSNYCAEFQAYVPTEDERWYAESIKVLVKFHLNCVPIASFQGRKFTYE
;
A
#
# COMPACT_ATOMS: atom_id res chain seq x y z
N MET A 1 3.56 -26.35 5.38
CA MET A 1 4.85 -25.65 5.48
C MET A 1 4.58 -24.36 6.24
N ASN A 2 5.31 -24.09 7.32
CA ASN A 2 5.01 -22.95 8.20
C ASN A 2 5.58 -21.67 7.56
N ILE A 3 4.71 -20.70 7.28
CA ILE A 3 5.13 -19.38 6.80
C ILE A 3 5.80 -18.65 7.96
N ILE A 4 7.01 -18.14 7.76
CA ILE A 4 7.74 -17.39 8.80
C ILE A 4 7.57 -15.90 8.51
N LEU A 5 6.83 -15.20 9.38
CA LEU A 5 6.68 -13.75 9.38
C LEU A 5 7.63 -13.12 10.38
N ILE A 6 8.35 -12.09 9.98
CA ILE A 6 9.28 -11.36 10.83
C ILE A 6 9.12 -9.84 10.67
N GLU A 7 9.63 -9.12 11.65
CA GLU A 7 10.03 -7.72 11.54
C GLU A 7 11.56 -7.61 11.61
N VAL A 8 12.12 -6.80 10.73
CA VAL A 8 13.56 -6.59 10.60
C VAL A 8 13.85 -5.15 10.16
N ASN A 9 15.04 -4.65 10.46
CA ASN A 9 15.47 -3.35 9.95
C ASN A 9 15.63 -3.41 8.41
N PRO A 10 15.05 -2.46 7.65
CA PRO A 10 15.24 -2.38 6.21
C PRO A 10 16.71 -2.44 5.76
N ASP A 11 17.63 -1.85 6.51
CA ASP A 11 19.06 -1.79 6.17
C ASP A 11 19.76 -3.15 6.22
N ASP A 12 19.20 -4.14 6.94
CA ASP A 12 19.72 -5.50 6.99
C ASP A 12 19.31 -6.35 5.77
N ILE A 13 18.44 -5.82 4.90
CA ILE A 13 17.99 -6.50 3.69
C ILE A 13 18.65 -5.85 2.47
N SER A 14 19.30 -6.68 1.66
CA SER A 14 19.92 -6.27 0.41
C SER A 14 18.97 -6.36 -0.77
N ILE A 15 19.21 -5.54 -1.79
CA ILE A 15 18.54 -5.62 -3.08
C ILE A 15 19.55 -6.18 -4.07
N ASN A 16 19.17 -7.24 -4.78
CA ASN A 16 19.98 -7.74 -5.89
C ASN A 16 19.71 -6.85 -7.11
N GLU A 17 20.66 -5.96 -7.44
CA GLU A 17 20.53 -4.99 -8.53
C GLU A 17 20.48 -5.65 -9.93
N ASP A 18 20.98 -6.89 -10.07
CA ASP A 18 20.86 -7.64 -11.33
C ASP A 18 19.41 -8.06 -11.61
N ILE A 19 18.62 -8.27 -10.55
CA ILE A 19 17.20 -8.67 -10.62
C ILE A 19 16.29 -7.43 -10.59
N PHE A 20 16.63 -6.46 -9.73
CA PHE A 20 15.86 -5.24 -9.50
C PHE A 20 16.76 -4.02 -9.75
N PRO A 21 16.96 -3.63 -11.02
CA PRO A 21 17.78 -2.48 -11.33
C PRO A 21 17.16 -1.22 -10.72
N ASN A 22 17.99 -0.41 -10.08
CA ASN A 22 17.59 0.81 -9.36
C ASN A 22 17.11 1.95 -10.30
N THR A 23 16.86 1.67 -11.58
CA THR A 23 16.43 2.65 -12.59
C THR A 23 15.02 3.16 -12.34
N GLU A 24 14.17 2.39 -11.66
CA GLU A 24 12.77 2.77 -11.39
C GLU A 24 12.63 3.81 -10.27
N LYS A 25 13.65 3.97 -9.43
CA LYS A 25 13.65 4.87 -8.28
C LYS A 25 13.41 6.34 -8.65
N ASN A 26 13.80 6.74 -9.85
CA ASN A 26 13.62 8.11 -10.35
C ASN A 26 12.31 8.28 -11.14
N GLY A 27 11.44 7.27 -11.16
CA GLY A 27 10.17 7.32 -11.86
C GLY A 27 9.14 8.13 -11.08
N PHE A 28 8.36 8.95 -11.79
CA PHE A 28 7.22 9.69 -11.22
C PHE A 28 6.22 8.79 -10.47
N ILE A 29 6.01 7.55 -10.92
CA ILE A 29 5.15 6.58 -10.21
C ILE A 29 5.76 6.11 -8.88
N PHE A 30 7.08 5.97 -8.80
CA PHE A 30 7.75 5.63 -7.55
C PHE A 30 7.54 6.71 -6.49
N GLU A 31 7.64 7.99 -6.87
CA GLU A 31 7.34 9.10 -5.95
C GLU A 31 5.90 9.08 -5.44
N HIS A 32 4.94 8.70 -6.29
CA HIS A 32 3.55 8.52 -5.86
C HIS A 32 3.39 7.37 -4.88
N LEU A 33 4.09 6.25 -5.12
CA LEU A 33 4.10 5.12 -4.19
C LEU A 33 4.73 5.51 -2.86
N ARG A 34 5.85 6.23 -2.88
CA ARG A 34 6.51 6.76 -1.68
C ARG A 34 5.58 7.68 -0.88
N TYR A 35 4.87 8.58 -1.54
CA TYR A 35 3.90 9.46 -0.90
C TYR A 35 2.72 8.67 -0.29
N TYR A 36 2.16 7.72 -1.04
CA TYR A 36 1.10 6.85 -0.54
C TYR A 36 1.57 6.06 0.69
N CYS A 37 2.75 5.45 0.63
CA CYS A 37 3.37 4.73 1.73
C CYS A 37 3.62 5.60 2.98
N SER A 38 3.91 6.90 2.82
CA SER A 38 4.09 7.81 3.97
C SER A 38 2.82 8.04 4.79
N LYS A 39 1.65 7.57 4.32
CA LYS A 39 0.39 7.64 5.06
C LYS A 39 0.23 6.50 6.07
N PHE A 40 1.10 5.50 6.03
CA PHE A 40 1.00 4.30 6.85
C PHE A 40 2.15 4.20 7.83
N TYR A 41 1.83 3.76 9.05
CA TYR A 41 2.86 3.43 10.03
C TYR A 41 3.62 2.16 9.63
N SER A 42 2.90 1.14 9.17
CA SER A 42 3.46 -0.11 8.66
C SER A 42 3.32 -0.17 7.14
N LEU A 43 4.41 -0.53 6.47
CA LEU A 43 4.41 -0.69 5.01
C LEU A 43 3.94 -2.11 4.62
N PRO A 44 3.49 -2.31 3.37
CA PRO A 44 3.15 -3.63 2.88
C PRO A 44 4.28 -4.64 3.09
N THR A 45 3.91 -5.83 3.54
CA THR A 45 4.85 -6.93 3.80
C THR A 45 5.61 -7.31 2.54
N ILE A 46 6.93 -7.45 2.66
CA ILE A 46 7.81 -7.90 1.56
C ILE A 46 8.11 -9.40 1.68
N THR A 47 8.72 -9.97 0.65
CA THR A 47 9.25 -11.34 0.71
C THR A 47 10.76 -11.31 0.59
N ILE A 48 11.45 -12.03 1.47
CA ILE A 48 12.92 -12.10 1.51
C ILE A 48 13.41 -13.54 1.38
N LYS A 49 14.58 -13.72 0.78
CA LYS A 49 15.32 -14.97 0.75
C LYS A 49 16.53 -14.89 1.66
N VAL A 50 16.73 -15.90 2.48
CA VAL A 50 17.89 -16.04 3.37
C VAL A 50 18.80 -17.16 2.88
N CYS A 51 20.05 -16.81 2.57
CA CYS A 51 21.05 -17.76 2.08
C CYS A 51 22.43 -17.50 2.70
N ALA A 52 23.45 -18.22 2.24
CA ALA A 52 24.82 -18.08 2.72
C ALA A 52 25.41 -16.68 2.49
N GLU A 53 24.99 -16.02 1.42
CA GLU A 53 25.51 -14.72 0.97
C GLU A 53 24.84 -13.55 1.70
N GLY A 54 23.66 -13.77 2.30
CA GLY A 54 22.94 -12.73 3.02
C GLY A 54 21.43 -12.88 2.96
N VAL A 55 20.76 -11.74 3.13
CA VAL A 55 19.30 -11.61 3.11
C VAL A 55 18.93 -10.67 1.98
N PHE A 56 18.12 -11.16 1.05
CA PHE A 56 17.78 -10.43 -0.17
C PHE A 56 16.28 -10.33 -0.35
N VAL A 57 15.78 -9.19 -0.80
CA VAL A 57 14.38 -9.09 -1.22
C VAL A 57 14.14 -9.88 -2.50
N VAL A 58 13.03 -10.62 -2.55
CA VAL A 58 12.57 -11.34 -3.74
C VAL A 58 11.23 -10.81 -4.27
N HIS A 59 10.40 -10.22 -3.40
CA HIS A 59 9.19 -9.49 -3.80
C HIS A 59 9.01 -8.24 -2.95
N GLY A 60 8.45 -7.18 -3.56
CA GLY A 60 8.21 -5.92 -2.88
C GLY A 60 9.45 -5.03 -2.71
N HIS A 61 10.44 -5.13 -3.62
CA HIS A 61 11.69 -4.35 -3.54
C HIS A 61 11.45 -2.82 -3.47
N GLN A 62 10.41 -2.30 -4.14
CA GLN A 62 10.04 -0.89 -4.07
C GLN A 62 9.63 -0.48 -2.63
N TYR A 63 8.93 -1.34 -1.90
CA TYR A 63 8.57 -1.08 -0.49
C TYR A 63 9.80 -1.08 0.41
N LEU A 64 10.79 -1.95 0.14
CA LEU A 64 12.07 -1.93 0.86
C LEU A 64 12.84 -0.62 0.60
N LEU A 65 12.90 -0.16 -0.66
CA LEU A 65 13.52 1.12 -1.00
C LEU A 65 12.83 2.28 -0.27
N ILE A 66 11.51 2.33 -0.33
CA ILE A 66 10.71 3.36 0.35
C ILE A 66 10.91 3.31 1.87
N ALA A 67 10.96 2.13 2.47
CA ALA A 67 11.21 1.96 3.90
C ALA A 67 12.55 2.59 4.33
N LYS A 68 13.60 2.37 3.53
CA LYS A 68 14.92 2.98 3.75
C LYS A 68 14.88 4.50 3.61
N GLU A 69 14.21 5.02 2.58
CA GLU A 69 14.12 6.47 2.35
C GLU A 69 13.31 7.22 3.41
N LEU A 70 12.20 6.61 3.84
CA LEU A 70 11.35 7.12 4.91
C LEU A 70 11.94 6.81 6.31
N LYS A 71 13.09 6.14 6.39
CA LYS A 71 13.80 5.77 7.63
C LYS A 71 12.93 4.97 8.60
N HIS A 72 12.10 4.06 8.08
CA HIS A 72 11.39 3.10 8.92
C HIS A 72 12.40 2.26 9.69
N GLN A 73 12.17 2.10 10.99
CA GLN A 73 13.04 1.28 11.84
C GLN A 73 12.84 -0.22 11.59
N HIS A 74 11.64 -0.60 11.16
CA HIS A 74 11.25 -1.98 10.93
C HIS A 74 10.38 -2.10 9.67
N ILE A 75 10.51 -3.22 8.98
CA ILE A 75 9.60 -3.65 7.90
C ILE A 75 9.22 -5.12 8.12
N ARG A 76 7.96 -5.45 7.84
CA ARG A 76 7.45 -6.82 7.89
C ARG A 76 7.92 -7.58 6.66
N ALA A 77 8.41 -8.80 6.87
CA ALA A 77 8.88 -9.67 5.81
C ALA A 77 8.44 -11.12 6.01
N ILE A 78 8.11 -11.79 4.92
CA ILE A 78 7.91 -13.24 4.86
C ILE A 78 9.20 -13.88 4.35
N VAL A 79 9.67 -14.92 5.02
CA VAL A 79 10.80 -15.73 4.55
C VAL A 79 10.33 -16.65 3.43
N ASP A 80 10.94 -16.51 2.25
CA ASP A 80 10.66 -17.32 1.08
C ASP A 80 11.02 -18.78 1.31
N ASN A 81 10.17 -19.68 0.78
CA ASN A 81 10.30 -21.13 0.94
C ASN A 81 11.56 -21.72 0.28
N SER A 82 12.20 -21.00 -0.65
CA SER A 82 13.49 -21.39 -1.25
C SER A 82 14.70 -21.01 -0.40
N SER A 83 14.50 -20.39 0.77
CA SER A 83 15.56 -20.13 1.74
C SER A 83 16.07 -21.45 2.35
N SER A 84 17.34 -21.49 2.71
CA SER A 84 17.90 -22.69 3.35
C SER A 84 17.73 -22.64 4.87
N ASP A 85 17.12 -23.70 5.43
CA ASP A 85 16.78 -23.82 6.86
C ASP A 85 17.94 -23.46 7.79
N LYS A 86 19.15 -23.91 7.48
CA LYS A 86 20.35 -23.62 8.26
C LYS A 86 20.59 -22.11 8.41
N TYR A 87 20.45 -21.35 7.33
CA TYR A 87 20.68 -19.91 7.33
C TYR A 87 19.50 -19.15 7.92
N VAL A 88 18.27 -19.62 7.67
CA VAL A 88 17.07 -19.08 8.31
C VAL A 88 17.17 -19.18 9.84
N GLN A 89 17.50 -20.35 10.38
CA GLN A 89 17.65 -20.54 11.82
C GLN A 89 18.77 -19.69 12.43
N SER A 90 19.84 -19.43 11.67
CA SER A 90 20.92 -18.55 12.10
C SER A 90 20.50 -17.08 12.08
N PHE A 91 19.71 -16.69 11.08
CA PHE A 91 19.18 -15.34 10.92
C PHE A 91 18.13 -14.99 11.98
N LEU A 92 17.22 -15.90 12.29
CA LEU A 92 16.18 -15.71 13.33
C LEU A 92 16.74 -15.56 14.75
N LYS A 93 17.99 -15.98 14.98
CA LYS A 93 18.67 -15.80 16.29
C LYS A 93 19.28 -14.40 16.46
N LYS A 94 19.26 -13.56 15.42
CA LYS A 94 19.82 -12.21 15.50
C LYS A 94 18.91 -11.32 16.36
N PRO A 95 19.46 -10.48 17.25
CA PRO A 95 18.68 -9.72 18.23
C PRO A 95 17.76 -8.65 17.61
N PHE A 96 17.99 -8.28 16.35
CA PHE A 96 17.22 -7.29 15.61
C PHE A 96 16.17 -7.90 14.67
N VAL A 97 16.03 -9.22 14.68
CA VAL A 97 14.99 -9.95 13.94
C VAL A 97 13.93 -10.39 14.95
N VAL A 98 12.71 -9.91 14.77
CA VAL A 98 11.58 -10.28 15.62
C VAL A 98 10.68 -11.21 14.82
N GLN A 99 10.56 -12.47 15.24
CA GLN A 99 9.57 -13.36 14.65
C GLN A 99 8.18 -12.99 15.17
N LEU A 100 7.25 -12.72 14.27
CA LEU A 100 5.87 -12.39 14.60
C LEU A 100 5.00 -13.65 14.64
N ASP A 101 3.99 -13.62 15.49
CA ASP A 101 2.90 -14.59 15.46
C ASP A 101 1.91 -14.17 14.36
N TRP A 102 1.60 -15.10 13.46
CA TRP A 102 0.65 -14.87 12.37
C TRP A 102 -0.75 -14.52 12.86
N GLU A 103 -1.23 -15.15 13.93
CA GLU A 103 -2.56 -14.85 14.46
C GLU A 103 -2.60 -13.46 15.07
N VAL A 104 -1.55 -13.06 15.78
CA VAL A 104 -1.44 -11.70 16.33
C VAL A 104 -1.33 -10.68 15.20
N ALA A 105 -0.47 -10.89 14.21
CA ALA A 105 -0.33 -9.97 13.07
C ALA A 105 -1.60 -9.89 12.22
N ARG A 106 -2.35 -11.00 12.09
CA ARG A 106 -3.65 -11.04 11.42
C ARG A 106 -4.69 -10.25 12.21
N ILE A 107 -4.76 -10.44 13.53
CA ILE A 107 -5.65 -9.70 14.43
C ILE A 107 -5.34 -8.18 14.37
N GLU A 108 -4.08 -7.79 14.51
CA GLU A 108 -3.67 -6.38 14.43
C GLU A 108 -3.93 -5.74 13.06
N GLY A 109 -3.92 -6.53 11.99
CA GLY A 109 -4.16 -6.05 10.62
C GLY A 109 -5.63 -6.07 10.18
N ASN A 110 -6.47 -6.94 10.77
CA ASN A 110 -7.82 -7.22 10.29
C ASN A 110 -8.94 -7.00 11.31
N ASP A 111 -8.69 -6.90 12.62
CA ASP A 111 -9.78 -6.83 13.61
C ASP A 111 -10.50 -5.47 13.66
N GLU A 112 -10.08 -4.49 12.85
CA GLU A 112 -10.97 -3.41 12.39
C GLU A 112 -11.58 -3.80 11.04
N LEU A 113 -12.58 -4.69 11.07
CA LEU A 113 -13.32 -5.20 9.90
C LEU A 113 -13.90 -4.09 8.98
N VAL A 114 -13.99 -2.87 9.51
CA VAL A 114 -14.32 -1.66 8.79
C VAL A 114 -13.50 -0.52 9.39
N GLU A 115 -12.60 0.04 8.57
CA GLU A 115 -11.65 1.08 8.97
C GLU A 115 -11.59 2.22 7.94
N TYR A 116 -10.89 3.29 8.30
CA TYR A 116 -10.62 4.42 7.40
C TYR A 116 -9.38 4.16 6.55
N THR A 117 -9.60 3.69 5.33
CA THR A 117 -8.51 3.44 4.37
C THR A 117 -8.18 4.69 3.55
N TRP A 118 -6.89 4.96 3.33
CA TRP A 118 -6.44 6.04 2.45
C TRP A 118 -6.65 5.75 0.96
N TYR A 119 -7.25 6.71 0.27
CA TYR A 119 -7.38 6.76 -1.18
C TYR A 119 -6.63 7.98 -1.71
N VAL A 120 -5.61 7.73 -2.53
CA VAL A 120 -4.72 8.78 -3.05
C VAL A 120 -4.69 8.68 -4.58
N PHE A 121 -5.00 9.79 -5.23
CA PHE A 121 -5.09 9.92 -6.68
C PHE A 121 -4.13 10.99 -7.15
N PHE A 122 -3.33 10.66 -8.15
CA PHE A 122 -2.51 11.63 -8.89
C PHE A 122 -3.03 11.76 -10.31
N PHE A 123 -3.19 12.99 -10.78
CA PHE A 123 -3.74 13.31 -12.10
C PHE A 123 -2.64 13.70 -13.09
N LYS A 124 -2.90 13.52 -14.39
CA LYS A 124 -1.95 13.92 -15.46
C LYS A 124 -1.89 15.44 -15.65
N LYS A 125 -2.80 16.19 -15.02
CA LYS A 125 -2.89 17.66 -15.06
C LYS A 125 -3.43 18.18 -13.72
N GLN A 126 -3.20 19.46 -13.45
CA GLN A 126 -3.82 20.16 -12.34
C GLN A 126 -5.36 20.21 -12.50
N LEU A 127 -6.08 19.88 -11.43
CA LEU A 127 -7.54 20.01 -11.40
C LEU A 127 -7.99 21.47 -11.26
N ASN A 128 -8.94 21.87 -12.10
CA ASN A 128 -9.71 23.10 -11.89
C ASN A 128 -10.90 22.86 -10.92
N GLN A 129 -11.66 23.91 -10.59
CA GLN A 129 -12.76 23.81 -9.61
C GLN A 129 -13.91 22.90 -10.07
N GLU A 130 -14.24 22.90 -11.36
CA GLU A 130 -15.28 22.03 -11.92
C GLU A 130 -14.85 20.57 -11.86
N GLU A 131 -13.59 20.27 -12.19
CA GLU A 131 -13.04 18.93 -12.16
C GLU A 131 -12.92 18.37 -10.73
N LYS A 132 -12.63 19.21 -9.74
CA LYS A 132 -12.71 18.85 -8.32
C LYS A 132 -14.13 18.48 -7.92
N LYS A 133 -15.11 19.27 -8.34
CA LYS A 133 -16.52 18.99 -8.08
C LYS A 133 -16.94 17.66 -8.70
N LEU A 134 -16.55 17.39 -9.95
CA LEU A 134 -16.79 16.10 -10.61
C LEU A 134 -16.09 14.94 -9.90
N PHE A 135 -14.88 15.14 -9.38
CA PHE A 135 -14.18 14.13 -8.59
C PHE A 135 -14.94 13.81 -7.31
N GLU A 136 -15.44 14.83 -6.61
CA GLU A 136 -16.24 14.66 -5.41
C GLU A 136 -17.58 13.97 -5.69
N GLU A 137 -18.29 14.41 -6.73
CA GLU A 137 -19.59 13.86 -7.14
C GLU A 137 -19.52 12.42 -7.66
N HIS A 138 -18.43 12.03 -8.32
CA HIS A 138 -18.29 10.69 -8.90
C HIS A 138 -17.53 9.73 -7.98
N ILE A 139 -16.36 10.13 -7.50
CA ILE A 139 -15.45 9.24 -6.75
C ILE A 139 -15.79 9.26 -5.28
N VAL A 140 -15.74 10.44 -4.65
CA VAL A 140 -15.92 10.55 -3.20
C VAL A 140 -17.33 10.11 -2.79
N GLU A 141 -18.33 10.50 -3.56
CA GLU A 141 -19.73 10.11 -3.32
C GLU A 141 -19.96 8.60 -3.47
N PHE A 142 -19.28 7.92 -4.41
CA PHE A 142 -19.33 6.46 -4.51
C PHE A 142 -18.90 5.81 -3.19
N PHE A 143 -17.81 6.25 -2.58
CA PHE A 143 -17.32 5.70 -1.31
C PHE A 143 -18.28 5.94 -0.13
N LYS A 144 -19.03 7.05 -0.14
CA LYS A 144 -20.10 7.29 0.87
C LYS A 144 -21.28 6.34 0.73
N GLN A 145 -21.47 5.74 -0.43
CA GLN A 145 -22.63 4.89 -0.75
C GLN A 145 -22.33 3.39 -0.66
N ILE A 146 -21.06 3.00 -0.47
CA ILE A 146 -20.68 1.59 -0.33
C ILE A 146 -21.53 0.94 0.76
N GLN A 147 -22.18 -0.17 0.45
CA GLN A 147 -22.99 -0.90 1.42
C GLN A 147 -22.07 -1.49 2.50
N LEU A 148 -22.41 -1.24 3.76
CA LEU A 148 -21.69 -1.80 4.90
C LEU A 148 -22.45 -3.01 5.46
N PRO A 149 -21.74 -3.99 6.06
CA PRO A 149 -22.37 -5.08 6.78
C PRO A 149 -23.30 -4.55 7.88
N GLY A 150 -24.45 -5.20 8.09
CA GLY A 150 -25.47 -4.73 9.05
C GLY A 150 -25.01 -4.71 10.52
N TRP A 151 -23.90 -5.38 10.84
CA TRP A 151 -23.29 -5.37 12.17
C TRP A 151 -22.27 -4.23 12.37
N ALA A 152 -21.89 -3.50 11.31
CA ALA A 152 -20.88 -2.46 11.39
C ALA A 152 -21.45 -1.19 12.08
N LYS A 153 -20.65 -0.59 12.98
CA LYS A 153 -20.96 0.74 13.53
C LYS A 153 -20.65 1.79 12.46
N ILE A 154 -21.68 2.27 11.78
CA ILE A 154 -21.52 3.25 10.71
C ILE A 154 -21.24 4.63 11.34
N PRO A 155 -20.09 5.28 11.05
CA PRO A 155 -19.81 6.63 11.51
C PRO A 155 -20.70 7.65 10.77
N ASP A 156 -21.01 8.76 11.44
CA ASP A 156 -21.80 9.87 10.86
C ASP A 156 -21.15 10.44 9.60
N ASN A 157 -19.82 10.47 9.57
CA ASN A 157 -19.05 10.83 8.41
C ASN A 157 -18.31 9.61 7.87
N ARG A 158 -18.46 9.31 6.58
CA ARG A 158 -17.79 8.19 5.92
C ARG A 158 -16.54 8.59 5.15
N ILE A 159 -16.32 9.90 4.97
CA ILE A 159 -15.18 10.48 4.25
C ILE A 159 -14.53 11.53 5.13
N ILE A 160 -13.26 11.33 5.46
CA ILE A 160 -12.48 12.33 6.21
C ILE A 160 -11.25 12.75 5.41
N ASN A 161 -10.67 13.89 5.79
CA ASN A 161 -9.39 14.37 5.26
C ASN A 161 -9.35 14.57 3.73
N LEU A 162 -10.49 14.85 3.09
CA LEU A 162 -10.51 15.19 1.66
C LEU A 162 -9.69 16.47 1.41
N THR A 163 -8.57 16.31 0.72
CA THR A 163 -7.61 17.39 0.48
C THR A 163 -7.01 17.30 -0.92
N TYR A 164 -6.65 18.46 -1.48
CA TYR A 164 -5.95 18.56 -2.75
C TYR A 164 -4.52 19.10 -2.54
N TYR A 165 -3.51 18.31 -2.89
CA TYR A 165 -2.09 18.61 -2.70
C TYR A 165 -1.37 18.87 -4.02
N PHE A 166 -0.11 19.32 -3.92
CA PHE A 166 0.79 19.57 -5.04
C PHE A 166 0.13 20.42 -6.12
N SER A 167 -0.38 21.59 -5.75
CA SER A 167 -1.11 22.46 -6.69
C SER A 167 -2.30 21.77 -7.38
N ASN A 168 -3.00 20.87 -6.68
CA ASN A 168 -4.14 20.08 -7.17
C ASN A 168 -3.80 19.04 -8.26
N TYR A 169 -2.56 18.57 -8.32
CA TYR A 169 -2.21 17.35 -9.05
C TYR A 169 -2.54 16.08 -8.26
N CYS A 170 -2.76 16.19 -6.94
CA CYS A 170 -3.11 15.09 -6.07
C CYS A 170 -4.41 15.38 -5.34
N ALA A 171 -5.30 14.39 -5.27
CA ALA A 171 -6.43 14.37 -4.35
C ALA A 171 -6.28 13.17 -3.42
N GLU A 172 -6.53 13.37 -2.14
CA GLU A 172 -6.57 12.29 -1.15
C GLU A 172 -7.73 12.44 -0.19
N PHE A 173 -8.21 11.31 0.31
CA PHE A 173 -9.17 11.23 1.40
C PHE A 173 -9.05 9.87 2.09
N GLN A 174 -9.61 9.75 3.27
CA GLN A 174 -9.86 8.43 3.88
C GLN A 174 -11.34 8.12 3.76
N ALA A 175 -11.66 6.87 3.40
CA ALA A 175 -13.02 6.38 3.35
C ALA A 175 -13.22 5.18 4.27
N TYR A 176 -14.39 5.14 4.88
CA TYR A 176 -14.83 4.03 5.72
C TYR A 176 -15.42 2.91 4.84
N VAL A 177 -14.63 1.84 4.65
CA VAL A 177 -14.94 0.74 3.72
C VAL A 177 -14.84 -0.63 4.41
N PRO A 178 -15.64 -1.62 3.99
CA PRO A 178 -15.53 -2.98 4.54
C PRO A 178 -14.32 -3.68 3.92
N THR A 179 -13.45 -4.24 4.75
CA THR A 179 -12.20 -4.88 4.32
C THR A 179 -12.38 -6.35 3.96
N GLU A 180 -13.36 -7.06 4.54
CA GLU A 180 -13.65 -8.47 4.21
C GLU A 180 -14.55 -8.66 2.97
N ASP A 181 -15.35 -7.65 2.63
CA ASP A 181 -16.29 -7.70 1.51
C ASP A 181 -15.83 -6.78 0.37
N GLU A 182 -14.94 -7.27 -0.47
CA GLU A 182 -14.40 -6.51 -1.61
C GLU A 182 -15.35 -6.42 -2.82
N ARG A 183 -16.64 -6.79 -2.70
CA ARG A 183 -17.58 -6.68 -3.84
C ARG A 183 -17.73 -5.25 -4.35
N TRP A 184 -17.51 -4.25 -3.49
CA TRP A 184 -17.47 -2.84 -3.88
C TRP A 184 -16.24 -2.47 -4.71
N TYR A 185 -15.14 -3.23 -4.60
CA TYR A 185 -13.87 -2.89 -5.23
C TYR A 185 -14.00 -2.87 -6.76
N ALA A 186 -14.61 -3.90 -7.36
CA ALA A 186 -14.82 -3.95 -8.80
C ALA A 186 -15.66 -2.77 -9.33
N GLU A 187 -16.70 -2.37 -8.59
CA GLU A 187 -17.52 -1.20 -8.93
C GLU A 187 -16.72 0.10 -8.76
N SER A 188 -15.87 0.19 -7.73
CA SER A 188 -14.99 1.34 -7.55
C SER A 188 -14.08 1.53 -8.77
N ILE A 189 -13.47 0.45 -9.28
CA ILE A 189 -12.62 0.50 -10.47
C ILE A 189 -13.42 1.00 -11.69
N LYS A 190 -14.66 0.53 -11.89
CA LYS A 190 -15.51 1.04 -12.99
C LYS A 190 -15.77 2.54 -12.87
N VAL A 191 -16.03 3.04 -11.66
CA VAL A 191 -16.23 4.47 -11.39
C VAL A 191 -14.94 5.25 -11.68
N LEU A 192 -13.77 4.74 -11.25
CA LEU A 192 -12.47 5.34 -11.55
C LEU A 192 -12.18 5.40 -13.06
N VAL A 193 -12.45 4.31 -13.79
CA VAL A 193 -12.28 4.24 -15.25
C VAL A 193 -13.20 5.22 -15.95
N LYS A 194 -14.47 5.30 -15.56
CA LYS A 194 -15.43 6.25 -16.12
C LYS A 194 -14.98 7.70 -15.88
N PHE A 195 -14.51 8.02 -14.67
CA PHE A 195 -13.96 9.34 -14.35
C PHE A 195 -12.70 9.64 -15.17
N HIS A 196 -11.79 8.67 -15.28
CA HIS A 196 -10.55 8.81 -16.06
C HIS A 196 -10.83 9.16 -17.53
N LEU A 197 -11.78 8.45 -18.14
CA LEU A 197 -12.10 8.59 -19.57
C LEU A 197 -12.91 9.86 -19.88
N ASN A 198 -13.84 10.24 -19.00
CA ASN A 198 -14.83 11.28 -19.30
C ASN A 198 -14.57 12.62 -18.61
N CYS A 199 -13.74 12.65 -17.56
CA CYS A 199 -13.52 13.84 -16.75
C CYS A 199 -12.04 14.24 -16.78
N VAL A 200 -11.20 13.53 -16.02
CA VAL A 200 -9.77 13.85 -15.90
C VAL A 200 -8.91 12.59 -15.88
N PRO A 201 -7.88 12.50 -16.74
CA PRO A 201 -6.96 11.38 -16.72
C PRO A 201 -6.19 11.25 -15.41
N ILE A 202 -6.42 10.14 -14.72
CA ILE A 202 -5.63 9.67 -13.57
C ILE A 202 -4.28 9.15 -14.06
N ALA A 203 -3.19 9.64 -13.49
CA ALA A 203 -1.84 9.14 -13.73
C ALA A 203 -1.52 7.93 -12.83
N SER A 204 -1.90 8.01 -11.56
CA SER A 204 -1.67 6.95 -10.58
C SER A 204 -2.77 6.91 -9.53
N PHE A 205 -3.08 5.70 -9.06
CA PHE A 205 -3.98 5.45 -7.96
C PHE A 205 -3.24 4.59 -6.92
N GLN A 206 -3.21 5.04 -5.65
CA GLN A 206 -2.52 4.37 -4.54
C GLN A 206 -1.07 3.98 -4.87
N GLY A 207 -0.36 4.87 -5.59
CA GLY A 207 1.05 4.66 -5.93
C GLY A 207 1.31 3.72 -7.12
N ARG A 208 0.27 3.19 -7.77
CA ARG A 208 0.41 2.37 -8.98
C ARG A 208 0.02 3.16 -10.22
N LYS A 209 0.67 2.90 -11.35
CA LYS A 209 0.27 3.50 -12.63
C LYS A 209 -1.17 3.11 -12.92
N PHE A 210 -2.02 4.09 -13.19
CA PHE A 210 -3.41 3.80 -13.49
C PHE A 210 -3.50 3.19 -14.90
N THR A 211 -3.86 1.92 -14.95
CA THR A 211 -4.08 1.13 -16.17
C THR A 211 -5.42 0.43 -16.04
N TYR A 212 -6.12 0.28 -17.15
CA TYR A 212 -7.45 -0.31 -17.22
C TYR A 212 -7.46 -1.26 -18.42
N GLU A 213 -6.95 -2.47 -18.21
CA GLU A 213 -7.07 -3.59 -19.16
C GLU A 213 -8.21 -4.51 -18.71
#